data_AF-A0A966QX41-F1
#
_entry.id   AF-A0A966QX41-F1
#
_cell.length_a   1.000
_cell.length_b   1.000
_cell.length_c   1.000
_cell.angle_alpha   90.00
_cell.angle_beta   90.00
_cell.angle_gamma   90.00
#
_symmetry.space_group_name_H-M   'P 1'
#
loop_
_entity.id
_entity.type
_entity.pdbx_description
1 polymer ?
#
loop_
_entity_poly.entity_id
_entity_poly.type
_entity_poly.pdbx_seq_one_letter_code
_entity_poly.pdbx_strand_id
1 'polypeptide(L)'
;MAKFYVKSGTLEVIISRKDALEASIAGLLMTNKFDTIDEYFYVDERGYRDYVSADNTTNVIATKSIVRAAGWELSRDDDPLP
;
A
#
# COMPACT_ATOMS: atom_id res chain seq x y z
N MET A 1 -9.25 -15.07 -7.61
CA MET A 1 -8.65 -13.93 -6.88
C MET A 1 -7.16 -14.02 -7.08
N ALA A 2 -6.55 -12.89 -7.45
CA ALA A 2 -5.11 -12.80 -7.65
C ALA A 2 -4.41 -12.73 -6.29
N LYS A 3 -3.19 -13.28 -6.21
CA LYS A 3 -2.35 -13.23 -5.02
C LYS A 3 -1.46 -12.00 -5.13
N PHE A 4 -1.54 -11.09 -4.18
CA PHE A 4 -0.76 -9.87 -4.16
C PHE A 4 0.23 -9.85 -2.99
N TYR A 5 1.44 -9.43 -3.28
CA TYR A 5 2.50 -9.09 -2.35
C TYR A 5 2.47 -7.57 -2.18
N VAL A 6 2.03 -7.11 -1.03
CA VAL A 6 1.90 -5.69 -0.70
C VAL A 6 3.04 -5.32 0.24
N LYS A 7 3.81 -4.30 -0.14
CA LYS A 7 4.92 -3.79 0.67
C LYS A 7 4.87 -2.27 0.78
N SER A 8 5.06 -1.74 1.99
CA SER A 8 5.21 -0.29 2.25
C SER A 8 6.01 -0.09 3.54
N GLY A 9 7.19 0.54 3.47
CA GLY A 9 8.09 0.65 4.61
C GLY A 9 8.42 -0.72 5.22
N THR A 10 7.95 -0.96 6.45
CA THR A 10 8.11 -2.24 7.16
C THR A 10 6.92 -3.19 7.00
N LEU A 11 5.80 -2.72 6.46
CA LEU A 11 4.63 -3.55 6.18
C LEU A 11 4.93 -4.48 5.00
N GLU A 12 4.84 -5.78 5.22
CA GLU A 12 4.93 -6.81 4.19
C GLU A 12 3.79 -7.81 4.40
N VAL A 13 2.84 -7.85 3.47
CA VAL A 13 1.70 -8.76 3.55
C VAL A 13 1.39 -9.44 2.22
N ILE A 14 1.04 -10.71 2.30
CA ILE A 14 0.59 -11.50 1.15
C ILE A 14 -0.91 -11.72 1.31
N ILE A 15 -1.70 -11.22 0.36
CA ILE A 15 -3.15 -11.34 0.41
C ILE A 15 -3.75 -11.63 -0.96
N SER A 16 -4.79 -12.46 -0.99
CA SER A 16 -5.60 -12.70 -2.17
C SER A 16 -6.78 -11.74 -2.24
N ARG A 17 -6.84 -10.92 -3.29
CA ARG A 17 -7.89 -9.92 -3.53
C ARG A 17 -8.28 -9.83 -5.00
N LYS A 18 -9.27 -8.99 -5.33
CA LYS A 18 -9.72 -8.78 -6.70
C LYS A 18 -8.70 -7.97 -7.50
N ASP A 19 -8.16 -6.92 -6.90
CA ASP A 19 -7.23 -5.99 -7.54
C ASP A 19 -6.22 -5.42 -6.55
N ALA A 20 -5.20 -4.73 -7.07
CA ALA A 20 -4.09 -4.20 -6.30
C ALA A 20 -4.51 -3.09 -5.30
N LEU A 21 -5.56 -2.33 -5.61
CA LEU A 21 -6.07 -1.30 -4.72
C LEU A 21 -6.76 -1.94 -3.51
N GLU A 22 -7.63 -2.92 -3.74
CA GLU A 22 -8.27 -3.68 -2.66
C GLU A 22 -7.23 -4.42 -1.79
N ALA A 23 -6.17 -4.96 -2.40
CA ALA A 23 -5.04 -5.55 -1.68
C ALA A 23 -4.31 -4.52 -0.81
N SER A 24 -4.11 -3.30 -1.32
CA SER A 24 -3.46 -2.21 -0.58
C SER A 24 -4.31 -1.73 0.60
N ILE A 25 -5.62 -1.58 0.42
CA ILE A 25 -6.55 -1.19 1.50
C ILE A 25 -6.55 -2.26 2.59
N ALA A 26 -6.65 -3.54 2.21
CA ALA A 26 -6.59 -4.64 3.17
C ALA A 26 -5.22 -4.68 3.89
N GLY A 27 -4.13 -4.42 3.16
CA GLY A 27 -2.79 -4.29 3.73
C GLY A 27 -2.70 -3.18 4.77
N LEU A 28 -3.21 -1.99 4.44
CA LEU A 28 -3.28 -0.86 5.36
C LEU A 28 -4.06 -1.21 6.63
N LEU A 29 -5.20 -1.91 6.52
CA LEU A 29 -6.02 -2.30 7.68
C LEU A 29 -5.37 -3.37 8.57
N MET A 30 -4.38 -4.11 8.05
CA MET A 30 -3.62 -5.11 8.80
C MET A 30 -2.37 -4.53 9.47
N THR A 31 -2.08 -3.24 9.27
CA THR A 31 -0.96 -2.57 9.91
C THR A 31 -1.11 -2.57 11.43
N ASN A 32 0.02 -2.66 12.13
CA ASN A 32 0.09 -2.55 13.57
C ASN A 32 0.88 -1.30 14.00
N LYS A 33 0.88 -0.98 15.29
CA LYS A 33 1.53 0.23 15.84
C LYS A 33 3.06 0.28 15.70
N PHE A 34 3.70 -0.82 15.31
CA PHE A 34 5.14 -0.92 15.09
C PHE A 34 5.48 -0.85 13.59
N ASP A 35 4.49 -0.88 12.71
CA ASP A 35 4.71 -0.74 11.28
C ASP A 35 4.93 0.72 10.90
N THR A 36 5.91 0.94 10.03
CA THR A 36 6.11 2.22 9.35
C THR A 36 5.60 2.09 7.93
N ILE A 37 4.74 3.03 7.54
CA ILE A 37 4.14 3.09 6.21
C ILE A 37 4.86 4.16 5.40
N ASP A 38 5.22 3.80 4.17
CA ASP A 38 5.87 4.70 3.22
C ASP A 38 4.84 5.61 2.53
N GLU A 39 5.33 6.57 1.74
CA GLU A 39 4.48 7.40 0.88
C GLU A 39 3.75 6.58 -0.20
N TYR A 40 4.25 5.39 -0.52
CA TYR A 40 3.72 4.49 -1.54
C TYR A 40 3.59 3.05 -1.04
N PHE A 41 2.63 2.34 -1.61
CA PHE A 41 2.49 0.89 -1.53
C PHE A 41 2.91 0.28 -2.86
N TYR A 42 3.80 -0.70 -2.77
CA TYR A 42 4.26 -1.50 -3.90
C TYR A 42 3.50 -2.82 -3.89
N VAL A 43 2.73 -3.07 -4.95
CA VAL A 43 1.87 -4.24 -5.07
C VAL A 43 2.20 -5.02 -6.33
N ASP A 44 2.55 -6.29 -6.16
CA ASP A 44 2.94 -7.16 -7.26
C ASP A 44 2.44 -8.59 -7.03
N GLU A 45 2.24 -9.37 -8.09
CA GLU A 45 1.80 -10.77 -7.99
C GLU A 45 2.98 -11.74 -7.91
N ARG A 46 4.20 -11.28 -8.22
CA ARG A 46 5.40 -12.13 -8.36
C ARG A 46 6.27 -12.15 -7.10
N GLY A 47 6.13 -11.18 -6.21
CA GLY A 47 6.92 -11.07 -4.99
C GLY A 47 6.89 -9.66 -4.40
N TYR A 48 7.51 -9.46 -3.23
CA TYR A 48 7.61 -8.13 -2.64
C TYR A 48 8.49 -7.20 -3.47
N ARG A 49 8.05 -5.95 -3.59
CA ARG A 49 8.73 -4.90 -4.34
C ARG A 49 8.90 -3.65 -3.47
N ASP A 50 9.86 -2.83 -3.81
CA ASP A 50 10.19 -1.59 -3.14
C ASP A 50 10.66 -0.56 -4.17
N TYR A 51 11.05 0.64 -3.74
CA TYR A 51 11.46 1.72 -4.64
C TYR A 51 12.64 1.37 -5.56
N VAL A 52 13.48 0.38 -5.19
CA VAL A 52 14.61 -0.10 -6.00
C VAL A 52 14.20 -1.22 -6.92
N SER A 53 13.37 -2.15 -6.43
CA SER A 53 13.05 -3.40 -7.12
C SER A 53 11.76 -3.37 -7.94
N ALA A 54 10.95 -2.32 -7.81
CA ALA A 54 9.74 -2.12 -8.60
C ALA A 54 10.07 -1.88 -10.07
N ASP A 55 9.27 -2.47 -10.96
CA ASP A 55 9.38 -2.34 -12.41
C ASP A 55 8.06 -1.87 -13.02
N ASN A 56 8.02 -1.71 -14.35
CA ASN A 56 6.84 -1.22 -15.07
C ASN A 56 5.58 -2.09 -14.89
N THR A 57 5.70 -3.29 -14.35
CA THR A 57 4.57 -4.19 -14.05
C THR A 57 4.16 -4.17 -12.58
N THR A 58 4.90 -3.48 -11.71
CA THR A 58 4.55 -3.29 -10.30
C THR A 58 3.53 -2.17 -10.16
N ASN A 59 2.45 -2.41 -9.40
CA ASN A 59 1.47 -1.39 -9.11
C ASN A 59 1.98 -0.55 -7.93
N VAL A 60 2.33 0.71 -8.21
CA VAL A 60 2.76 1.68 -7.19
C VAL A 60 1.60 2.62 -6.91
N ILE A 61 1.07 2.57 -5.69
CA ILE A 61 -0.12 3.33 -5.30
C ILE A 61 0.23 4.25 -4.13
N ALA A 62 -0.05 5.54 -4.25
CA ALA A 62 0.21 6.50 -3.18
C ALA A 62 -0.65 6.20 -1.94
N THR A 63 -0.02 6.19 -0.76
CA THR A 63 -0.67 5.93 0.53
C THR A 63 -1.88 6.84 0.76
N LYS A 64 -1.78 8.12 0.37
CA LYS A 64 -2.88 9.08 0.46
C LYS A 64 -4.15 8.61 -0.27
N SER A 65 -3.99 7.98 -1.43
CA SER A 65 -5.13 7.45 -2.20
C SER A 65 -5.74 6.23 -1.53
N ILE A 66 -4.91 5.37 -0.94
CA ILE A 66 -5.34 4.17 -0.22
C ILE A 66 -6.08 4.53 1.06
N VAL A 67 -5.55 5.47 1.85
CA VAL A 67 -6.15 5.98 3.09
C VAL A 67 -7.52 6.58 2.80
N ARG A 68 -7.64 7.43 1.77
CA ARG A 68 -8.93 7.99 1.34
C ARG A 68 -9.90 6.90 0.85
N ALA A 69 -9.41 5.91 0.10
CA ALA A 69 -10.24 4.79 -0.36
C ALA A 69 -10.69 3.86 0.79
N ALA A 70 -9.92 3.79 1.87
CA ALA A 70 -10.28 3.10 3.11
C ALA A 70 -11.29 3.89 3.97
N GLY A 71 -11.65 5.12 3.56
CA GLY A 71 -12.55 6.00 4.31
C GLY A 71 -11.87 6.71 5.49
N TRP A 72 -10.55 6.80 5.48
CA TRP A 72 -9.77 7.51 6.49
C TRP A 72 -9.36 8.90 5.99
N GLU A 73 -9.20 9.84 6.90
CA GLU A 73 -8.70 11.19 6.62
C GLU A 73 -7.31 11.34 7.24
N LEU A 74 -6.36 11.86 6.45
CA LEU A 74 -5.06 12.28 6.96
C LEU A 74 -5.25 13.57 7.77
N SER A 75 -4.66 13.63 8.96
CA SER A 75 -4.65 14.85 9.77
C SER A 75 -4.01 16.00 9.00
N ARG A 76 -4.54 17.21 9.20
CA ARG A 76 -4.17 18.43 8.44
C ARG A 76 -2.67 18.78 8.44
N ASP A 77 -1.90 18.29 9.42
CA ASP A 77 -0.44 18.49 9.47
C ASP A 77 0.34 17.64 8.43
N ASP A 78 -0.25 16.54 7.94
CA ASP A 78 0.37 15.61 6.95
C ASP A 78 -0.21 15.75 5.53
N ASP A 79 -1.26 16.56 5.36
CA ASP A 79 -1.84 16.91 4.07
C ASP A 79 -1.57 18.40 3.77
N PRO A 80 -0.35 18.76 3.31
CA PRO A 80 -0.12 20.09 2.75
C PRO A 80 -0.85 20.15 1.41
N LEU A 81 -2.15 20.36 1.46
CA LEU A 81 -2.88 20.84 0.31
C LEU A 81 -2.67 22.36 0.21
N PRO A 82 -2.61 22.90 -1.02
CA PRO A 82 -2.50 24.34 -1.29
C PRO A 82 -3.72 25.15 -0.85
#